data_AF-A0A1Z5SNG4-F1
#
_entry.id   AF-A0A1Z5SNG4-F1
#
_cell.length_a   1.000
_cell.length_b   1.000
_cell.length_c   1.000
_cell.angle_alpha   90.00
_cell.angle_beta   90.00
_cell.angle_gamma   90.00
#
_symmetry.space_group_name_H-M   'P 1'
#
loop_
_entity.id
_entity.type
_entity.pdbx_description
1 polymer ?
#
loop_
_entity_poly.entity_id
_entity_poly.type
_entity_poly.pdbx_seq_one_letter_code
_entity_poly.pdbx_strand_id
1 'polypeptide(L)'
;MGSAAAMAGWKAALLKHTAFLVGLSSTGTKAEIAQAVQQRARQASQTLDRRRVISVDMGIRNLAYCVVDMPHNETFGQRQHGAKRACKHHSQECAKIKQQRRPPKGGFYPSALSKVAYEVVTGLLQHQPDVILIERQRFRSGGQAAVQEWTVRVNMLESMLWACLHTLQETKSTGTAEFPTIHAINPATVANFWVAGKHMDLEPQAEHYQANSGSLELQQPLKLPRKKIEKKDKVQIVRAWIEGSRDDVDLHFEGEAAQTADLFNSKGRGSSPQQVLPIGLKHGREARQQVAGTIAFYANMFKETSHMSWPKVQELAMSFEPVMRRKWPAYLEEIQGLAAGAGVKLADIIAVNVRTEIAFGLFSDGCTSLSWRTGKASFLAQNWDWMEEQKPHLIVLEIEQQGKPTIKMVTEAGLIGKIGLNSAGVGVCLNAIKAQGMDPTRIPCHLGLRLALESHSREEAVQRLEKYGVASACHMLIADATGGVGLEWSSVEMQKVSMNGLKQVFHSNHYLAKHPGVHDTNWLPDSNFRLTRIEQLCEGLEPEPSAEALHECFKDEMNYPGAICRAEVDGNTTATLFNIVMDLQVSEAKVVLGRPVAPEEVVSLSF
;
A
#
# COMPACT_ATOMS: atom_id res chain seq x y z
N MET A 1 38.14 34.14 36.75
CA MET A 1 39.04 33.76 35.64
C MET A 1 39.04 32.24 35.41
N GLY A 2 37.94 31.62 34.93
CA GLY A 2 37.82 30.15 35.06
C GLY A 2 37.13 29.34 33.96
N SER A 3 36.97 29.84 32.72
CA SER A 3 36.51 28.95 31.61
C SER A 3 37.11 29.26 30.24
N ALA A 4 37.62 30.49 30.00
CA ALA A 4 38.29 30.83 28.75
C ALA A 4 39.70 30.21 28.62
N ALA A 5 40.45 30.11 29.73
CA ALA A 5 41.78 29.50 29.73
C ALA A 5 41.73 27.96 29.58
N ALA A 6 40.61 27.32 29.96
CA ALA A 6 40.50 25.86 30.00
C ALA A 6 40.45 25.21 28.60
N MET A 7 39.85 25.87 27.60
CA MET A 7 39.70 25.30 26.25
C MET A 7 40.84 25.62 25.28
N ALA A 8 41.74 26.58 25.62
CA ALA A 8 42.91 26.89 24.78
C ALA A 8 43.86 25.68 24.65
N GLY A 9 43.98 24.89 25.73
CA GLY A 9 44.77 23.66 25.78
C GLY A 9 44.13 22.45 25.10
N TRP A 10 42.86 22.53 24.67
CA TRP A 10 42.18 21.37 24.06
C TRP A 10 42.74 21.07 22.68
N LYS A 11 42.93 19.79 22.36
CA LYS A 11 43.34 19.37 21.01
C LYS A 11 42.21 19.65 20.01
N ALA A 12 42.56 19.94 18.76
CA ALA A 12 41.58 20.28 17.71
C ALA A 12 40.55 19.15 17.48
N ALA A 13 40.93 17.90 17.67
CA ALA A 13 40.02 16.75 17.58
C ALA A 13 38.94 16.79 18.68
N LEU A 14 39.33 17.10 19.92
CA LEU A 14 38.41 17.23 21.05
C LEU A 14 37.44 18.38 20.82
N LEU A 15 37.94 19.55 20.39
CA LEU A 15 37.08 20.70 20.07
C LEU A 15 36.08 20.40 18.95
N LYS A 16 36.51 19.72 17.88
CA LYS A 16 35.62 19.29 16.79
C LYS A 16 34.58 18.30 17.26
N HIS A 17 34.95 17.40 18.17
CA HIS A 17 34.06 16.42 18.75
C HIS A 17 33.03 17.08 19.68
N THR A 18 33.47 17.95 20.59
CA THR A 18 32.58 18.74 21.45
C THR A 18 31.63 19.60 20.61
N ALA A 19 32.14 20.29 19.58
CA ALA A 19 31.32 21.07 18.67
C ALA A 19 30.25 20.20 17.98
N PHE A 20 30.61 19.00 17.53
CA PHE A 20 29.65 18.04 16.98
C PHE A 20 28.57 17.65 18.02
N LEU A 21 28.96 17.35 19.26
CA LEU A 21 28.04 16.97 20.33
C LEU A 21 27.05 18.09 20.70
N VAL A 22 27.49 19.35 20.64
CA VAL A 22 26.63 20.51 20.93
C VAL A 22 25.96 21.11 19.69
N GLY A 23 25.96 20.38 18.57
CA GLY A 23 25.28 20.78 17.33
C GLY A 23 25.90 21.99 16.62
N LEU A 24 27.18 22.26 16.84
CA LEU A 24 27.95 23.31 16.18
C LEU A 24 28.72 22.76 14.97
N SER A 25 29.19 23.69 14.11
CA SER A 25 30.09 23.36 13.01
C SER A 25 31.40 22.76 13.54
N SER A 26 31.77 21.58 13.04
CA SER A 26 33.08 20.96 13.27
C SER A 26 34.12 21.32 12.19
N THR A 27 33.75 22.22 11.27
CA THR A 27 34.62 22.80 10.24
C THR A 27 35.00 24.23 10.59
N GLY A 28 36.27 24.59 10.42
CA GLY A 28 36.83 25.88 10.80
C GLY A 28 38.19 25.75 11.48
N THR A 29 38.78 26.88 11.85
CA THR A 29 40.02 26.92 12.63
C THR A 29 39.78 26.48 14.07
N LYS A 30 40.83 26.04 14.77
CA LYS A 30 40.73 25.63 16.19
C LYS A 30 40.14 26.74 17.07
N ALA A 31 40.50 28.00 16.78
CA ALA A 31 40.03 29.17 17.52
C ALA A 31 38.53 29.43 17.30
N GLU A 32 38.06 29.38 16.05
CA GLU A 32 36.63 29.54 15.71
C GLU A 32 35.75 28.50 16.43
N ILE A 33 36.18 27.24 16.40
CA ILE A 33 35.43 26.14 17.04
C ILE A 33 35.42 26.32 18.56
N ALA A 34 36.56 26.67 19.17
CA ALA A 34 36.65 26.92 20.60
C ALA A 34 35.75 28.08 21.04
N GLN A 35 35.74 29.18 20.28
CA GLN A 35 34.89 30.32 20.56
C GLN A 35 33.41 29.97 20.45
N ALA A 36 33.01 29.23 19.40
CA ALA A 36 31.63 28.80 19.22
C ALA A 36 31.15 27.87 20.35
N VAL A 37 31.98 26.90 20.75
CA VAL A 37 31.69 25.99 21.87
C VAL A 37 31.56 26.78 23.18
N GLN A 38 32.45 27.73 23.43
CA GLN A 38 32.40 28.56 24.62
C GLN A 38 31.16 29.47 24.66
N GLN A 39 30.79 30.08 23.53
CA GLN A 39 29.59 30.90 23.43
C GLN A 39 28.34 30.06 23.71
N ARG A 40 28.25 28.85 23.15
CA ARG A 40 27.16 27.91 23.40
C ARG A 40 27.10 27.49 24.87
N ALA A 41 28.24 27.22 25.51
CA ALA A 41 28.28 26.87 26.93
C ALA A 41 27.78 28.01 27.83
N ARG A 42 28.11 29.27 27.50
CA ARG A 42 27.59 30.45 28.22
C ARG A 42 26.07 30.61 28.04
N GLN A 43 25.56 30.36 26.84
CA GLN A 43 24.12 30.40 26.55
C GLN A 43 23.35 29.26 27.24
N ALA A 44 23.97 28.08 27.41
CA ALA A 44 23.37 26.95 28.11
C ALA A 44 23.27 27.13 29.63
N SER A 45 24.17 27.93 30.21
CA SER A 45 24.20 28.22 31.66
C SER A 45 23.11 29.19 32.12
N GLN A 46 22.36 29.81 31.20
CA GLN A 46 21.17 30.57 31.54
C GLN A 46 20.03 29.58 31.76
N THR A 47 19.63 29.42 33.03
CA THR A 47 18.43 28.69 33.45
C THR A 47 17.26 29.29 32.70
N LEU A 48 16.78 28.58 31.69
CA LEU A 48 15.58 28.97 30.98
C LEU A 48 14.45 28.12 31.55
N ASP A 49 13.39 28.83 31.90
CA ASP A 49 12.06 28.31 32.20
C ASP A 49 11.57 27.38 31.07
N ARG A 50 10.43 26.72 31.28
CA ARG A 50 9.79 25.81 30.31
C ARG A 50 9.97 26.30 28.86
N ARG A 51 10.73 25.55 28.04
CA ARG A 51 10.99 25.92 26.63
C ARG A 51 10.07 25.18 25.67
N ARG A 52 9.43 25.91 24.76
CA ARG A 52 8.73 25.39 23.58
C ARG A 52 9.62 25.45 22.35
N VAL A 53 9.88 24.29 21.76
CA VAL A 53 10.68 24.12 20.55
C VAL A 53 9.78 23.75 19.39
N ILE A 54 9.92 24.44 18.27
CA ILE A 54 9.33 24.05 16.99
C ILE A 54 10.44 23.53 16.09
N SER A 55 10.22 22.37 15.45
CA SER A 55 11.11 21.84 14.43
C SER A 55 10.39 21.73 13.10
N VAL A 56 10.93 22.33 12.05
CA VAL A 56 10.34 22.40 10.70
C VAL A 56 11.11 21.50 9.75
N ASP A 57 10.41 20.52 9.16
CA ASP A 57 10.87 19.71 8.04
C ASP A 57 10.49 20.41 6.73
N MET A 58 11.51 20.76 5.95
CA MET A 58 11.36 21.59 4.77
C MET A 58 10.86 20.77 3.58
N GLY A 59 9.67 21.13 3.09
CA GLY A 59 9.09 20.52 1.89
C GLY A 59 8.08 21.44 1.22
N ILE A 60 8.12 21.54 -0.10
CA ILE A 60 7.16 22.39 -0.83
C ILE A 60 5.82 21.69 -1.14
N ARG A 61 5.80 20.36 -1.01
CA ARG A 61 4.58 19.53 -1.14
C ARG A 61 4.12 18.93 0.18
N ASN A 62 5.07 18.71 1.09
CA ASN A 62 4.88 18.01 2.36
C ASN A 62 5.60 18.78 3.47
N LEU A 63 5.34 20.08 3.60
CA LEU A 63 5.85 20.86 4.73
C LEU A 63 5.28 20.26 6.03
N ALA A 64 6.14 19.99 7.00
CA ALA A 64 5.71 19.50 8.30
C ALA A 64 6.46 20.22 9.41
N TYR A 65 5.84 20.34 10.57
CA TYR A 65 6.51 20.83 11.77
C TYR A 65 6.02 20.09 13.01
N CYS A 66 6.86 20.05 14.03
CA CYS A 66 6.57 19.46 15.33
C CYS A 66 6.76 20.52 16.41
N VAL A 67 5.88 20.52 17.42
CA VAL A 67 5.95 21.42 18.58
C VAL A 67 6.21 20.57 19.82
N VAL A 68 7.24 20.91 20.58
CA VAL A 68 7.67 20.17 21.77
C VAL A 68 7.78 21.12 22.95
N ASP A 69 7.09 20.80 24.04
CA ASP A 69 7.26 21.46 25.34
C ASP A 69 8.29 20.71 26.18
N MET A 70 9.38 21.36 26.54
CA MET A 70 10.41 20.80 27.42
C MET A 70 10.02 21.05 28.88
N PRO A 71 9.88 19.99 29.72
CA PRO A 71 9.51 20.15 31.13
C PRO A 71 10.60 20.83 31.95
N HIS A 72 10.18 21.46 33.04
CA HIS A 72 11.04 22.13 34.03
C HIS A 72 11.79 21.08 34.87
N ASN A 73 13.09 21.33 35.14
CA ASN A 73 13.98 20.49 35.95
C ASN A 73 14.21 19.05 35.46
N GLU A 74 15.21 18.88 34.61
CA GLU A 74 16.19 17.81 34.82
C GLU A 74 17.59 18.40 34.63
N THR A 75 18.36 18.46 35.71
CA THR A 75 19.80 18.61 35.64
C THR A 75 20.33 17.55 34.68
N PHE A 76 21.00 17.98 33.60
CA PHE A 76 21.60 17.13 32.56
C PHE A 76 22.67 16.12 33.06
N GLY A 77 22.78 15.90 34.38
CA GLY A 77 23.83 15.15 35.06
C GLY A 77 23.37 13.99 35.95
N GLN A 78 22.07 13.71 36.10
CA GLN A 78 21.63 12.50 36.81
C GLN A 78 20.65 11.73 35.94
N ARG A 79 21.10 10.57 35.44
CA ARG A 79 20.26 9.51 34.90
C ARG A 79 19.28 9.07 35.98
N GLN A 80 18.11 9.69 36.05
CA GLN A 80 16.97 9.13 36.75
C GLN A 80 16.00 8.58 35.73
N HIS A 81 15.85 7.26 35.74
CA HIS A 81 14.74 6.56 35.12
C HIS A 81 13.42 7.15 35.64
N GLY A 82 12.68 7.92 34.82
CA GLY A 82 11.31 8.27 35.20
C GLY A 82 10.63 9.47 34.54
N ALA A 83 11.31 10.39 33.86
CA ALA A 83 10.64 11.56 33.27
C ALA A 83 10.15 11.31 31.82
N LYS A 84 8.85 11.03 31.70
CA LYS A 84 8.12 10.81 30.44
C LYS A 84 8.11 12.08 29.58
N ARG A 85 8.56 12.01 28.32
CA ARG A 85 8.52 13.16 27.37
C ARG A 85 7.34 13.04 26.41
N ALA A 86 6.41 13.98 26.47
CA ALA A 86 5.24 14.03 25.59
C ALA A 86 5.60 14.70 24.25
N CYS A 87 5.50 13.96 23.15
CA CYS A 87 5.67 14.49 21.80
C CYS A 87 4.28 14.64 21.16
N LYS A 88 3.78 15.88 21.09
CA LYS A 88 2.50 16.19 20.43
C LYS A 88 2.76 16.59 18.98
N HIS A 89 2.21 15.82 18.04
CA HIS A 89 2.16 16.23 16.64
C HIS A 89 0.87 17.01 16.41
N HIS A 90 0.97 18.33 16.24
CA HIS A 90 -0.15 19.19 15.88
C HIS A 90 -0.16 19.40 14.36
N SER A 91 -0.81 18.48 13.63
CA SER A 91 -1.07 18.61 12.19
C SER A 91 -2.42 19.29 11.90
N GLN A 92 -3.10 19.84 12.91
CA GLN A 92 -4.51 20.23 12.85
C GLN A 92 -4.90 21.26 11.77
N GLU A 93 -3.95 21.87 11.06
CA GLU A 93 -4.25 22.76 9.93
C GLU A 93 -3.73 22.31 8.56
N CYS A 94 -3.08 21.15 8.43
CA CYS A 94 -2.73 20.62 7.09
C CYS A 94 -3.91 19.87 6.43
N ALA A 95 -4.99 19.60 7.17
CA ALA A 95 -6.15 18.85 6.70
C ALA A 95 -7.01 19.60 5.66
N LYS A 96 -6.79 20.91 5.43
CA LYS A 96 -7.60 21.70 4.47
C LYS A 96 -6.89 22.10 3.17
N ILE A 97 -5.62 21.74 2.95
CA ILE A 97 -4.90 22.00 1.68
C ILE A 97 -4.57 20.69 0.94
N LYS A 98 -5.46 19.69 1.02
CA LYS A 98 -5.36 18.44 0.23
C LYS A 98 -6.20 18.43 -1.05
N GLN A 99 -6.82 19.55 -1.41
CA GLN A 99 -7.53 19.72 -2.68
C GLN A 99 -6.81 20.71 -3.60
N GLN A 100 -5.74 20.26 -4.27
CA GLN A 100 -5.39 20.79 -5.59
C GLN A 100 -4.49 19.77 -6.33
N ARG A 101 -5.08 19.12 -7.34
CA ARG A 101 -4.49 18.03 -8.14
C ARG A 101 -3.32 18.44 -9.05
N ARG A 102 -2.89 19.70 -9.03
CA ARG A 102 -1.63 20.24 -9.54
C ARG A 102 -1.52 21.65 -8.96
N PRO A 103 -0.35 22.10 -8.45
CA PRO A 103 -0.18 23.50 -8.06
C PRO A 103 -0.47 24.37 -9.30
N PRO A 104 -1.20 25.49 -9.16
CA PRO A 104 -1.56 26.35 -10.29
C PRO A 104 -0.29 26.78 -11.05
N LYS A 105 -0.41 27.03 -12.36
CA LYS A 105 0.68 27.62 -13.16
C LYS A 105 1.13 28.90 -12.47
N GLY A 106 2.31 28.87 -11.83
CA GLY A 106 2.87 29.97 -11.05
C GLY A 106 2.83 29.86 -9.52
N GLY A 107 2.39 28.73 -8.96
CA GLY A 107 2.45 28.48 -7.51
C GLY A 107 3.87 28.43 -6.91
N PHE A 108 4.91 28.56 -7.73
CA PHE A 108 6.31 28.57 -7.33
C PHE A 108 7.04 29.84 -7.74
N TYR A 109 6.32 30.93 -8.02
CA TYR A 109 6.95 32.24 -8.19
C TYR A 109 7.27 32.87 -6.83
N PRO A 110 8.27 33.77 -6.76
CA PRO A 110 8.61 34.46 -5.53
C PRO A 110 7.42 35.16 -4.85
N SER A 111 6.52 35.75 -5.64
CA SER A 111 5.31 36.42 -5.14
C SER A 111 4.31 35.47 -4.47
N ALA A 112 4.22 34.22 -4.92
CA ALA A 112 3.35 33.21 -4.31
C ALA A 112 4.01 32.62 -3.05
N LEU A 113 5.30 32.27 -3.14
CA LEU A 113 6.01 31.67 -2.01
C LEU A 113 6.27 32.65 -0.87
N SER A 114 6.40 33.95 -1.13
CA SER A 114 6.54 34.94 -0.06
C SER A 114 5.28 35.01 0.81
N LYS A 115 4.10 34.92 0.20
CA LYS A 115 2.82 34.86 0.93
C LYS A 115 2.74 33.59 1.77
N VAL A 116 3.07 32.43 1.18
CA VAL A 116 3.11 31.14 1.89
C VAL A 116 4.11 31.18 3.05
N ALA A 117 5.31 31.76 2.84
CA ALA A 117 6.32 31.87 3.88
C ALA A 117 5.82 32.71 5.06
N TYR A 118 5.16 33.84 4.79
CA TYR A 118 4.58 34.68 5.83
C TYR A 118 3.46 33.94 6.60
N GLU A 119 2.55 33.27 5.91
CA GLU A 119 1.49 32.46 6.53
C GLU A 119 2.03 31.34 7.40
N VAL A 120 3.05 30.61 6.92
CA VAL A 120 3.75 29.58 7.71
C VAL A 120 4.39 30.20 8.94
N VAL A 121 5.20 31.25 8.79
CA VAL A 121 5.91 31.87 9.93
C VAL A 121 4.94 32.40 10.97
N THR A 122 3.88 33.10 10.54
CA THR A 122 2.85 33.59 11.47
C THR A 122 2.15 32.44 12.19
N GLY A 123 1.81 31.35 11.50
CA GLY A 123 1.28 30.14 12.11
C GLY A 123 2.24 29.50 13.12
N LEU A 124 3.54 29.41 12.80
CA LEU A 124 4.55 28.90 13.73
C LEU A 124 4.64 29.78 15.00
N LEU A 125 4.58 31.11 14.85
CA LEU A 125 4.64 32.05 15.97
C LEU A 125 3.39 32.03 16.87
N GLN A 126 2.23 31.59 16.36
CA GLN A 126 1.01 31.44 17.18
C GLN A 126 1.18 30.40 18.29
N HIS A 127 2.08 29.44 18.11
CA HIS A 127 2.41 28.46 19.15
C HIS A 127 3.26 29.05 20.27
N GLN A 128 3.69 30.32 20.17
CA GLN A 128 4.57 30.98 21.14
C GLN A 128 5.86 30.17 21.43
N PRO A 129 6.67 29.85 20.39
CA PRO A 129 7.91 29.12 20.59
C PRO A 129 9.00 30.00 21.22
N ASP A 130 9.91 29.36 21.97
CA ASP A 130 11.18 29.95 22.41
C ASP A 130 12.31 29.64 21.41
N VAL A 131 12.17 28.53 20.67
CA VAL A 131 13.15 28.05 19.70
C VAL A 131 12.46 27.56 18.44
N ILE A 132 12.95 27.97 17.27
CA ILE A 132 12.54 27.42 15.96
C ILE A 132 13.76 26.77 15.30
N LEU A 133 13.63 25.49 14.96
CA LEU A 133 14.62 24.72 14.22
C LEU A 133 14.12 24.57 12.77
N ILE A 134 14.95 24.92 11.79
CA ILE A 134 14.62 24.82 10.37
C ILE A 134 15.58 23.83 9.71
N GLU A 135 15.05 22.75 9.13
CA GLU A 135 15.85 21.84 8.32
C GLU A 135 16.50 22.56 7.14
N ARG A 136 17.82 22.44 7.00
CA ARG A 136 18.57 22.96 5.86
C ARG A 136 18.42 22.07 4.65
N GLN A 137 17.92 22.62 3.55
CA GLN A 137 17.87 21.88 2.31
C GLN A 137 19.21 21.86 1.58
N ARG A 138 19.54 20.71 0.96
CA ARG A 138 20.79 20.53 0.21
C ARG A 138 20.60 20.90 -1.25
N PHE A 139 21.48 21.74 -1.81
CA PHE A 139 21.49 22.03 -3.25
C PHE A 139 21.77 20.81 -4.12
N ARG A 140 22.54 19.83 -3.62
CA ARG A 140 22.92 18.63 -4.36
C ARG A 140 22.82 17.39 -3.47
N SER A 141 22.32 16.32 -4.04
CA SER A 141 22.23 15.00 -3.42
C SER A 141 23.03 13.99 -4.22
N GLY A 142 23.84 13.16 -3.54
CA GLY A 142 24.57 12.05 -4.19
C GLY A 142 25.69 12.46 -5.15
N GLY A 143 26.23 13.69 -5.05
CA GLY A 143 27.34 14.14 -5.90
C GLY A 143 26.96 14.51 -7.34
N GLN A 144 25.66 14.57 -7.65
CA GLN A 144 25.17 14.96 -8.98
C GLN A 144 25.56 16.40 -9.33
N ALA A 145 25.94 16.62 -10.59
CA ALA A 145 26.32 17.95 -11.08
C ALA A 145 25.11 18.91 -11.15
N ALA A 146 23.94 18.39 -11.50
CA ALA A 146 22.70 19.17 -11.65
C ALA A 146 21.96 19.38 -10.32
N VAL A 147 21.48 20.61 -10.10
CA VAL A 147 20.52 20.93 -9.03
C VAL A 147 19.12 20.63 -9.56
N GLN A 148 18.35 19.83 -8.82
CA GLN A 148 16.98 19.47 -9.22
C GLN A 148 16.05 20.68 -9.08
N GLU A 149 15.12 20.86 -10.02
CA GLU A 149 14.16 21.97 -10.00
C GLU A 149 13.42 22.09 -8.66
N TRP A 150 12.99 20.96 -8.09
CA TRP A 150 12.32 20.92 -6.78
C TRP A 150 13.21 21.41 -5.64
N THR A 151 14.52 21.19 -5.73
CA THR A 151 15.48 21.68 -4.73
C THR A 151 15.58 23.20 -4.78
N VAL A 152 15.62 23.78 -5.98
CA VAL A 152 15.61 25.25 -6.16
C VAL A 152 14.35 25.85 -5.53
N ARG A 153 13.19 25.24 -5.77
CA ARG A 153 11.91 25.71 -5.23
C ARG A 153 11.83 25.62 -3.70
N VAL A 154 12.32 24.53 -3.10
CA VAL A 154 12.37 24.39 -1.64
C VAL A 154 13.34 25.41 -1.03
N ASN A 155 14.53 25.59 -1.62
CA ASN A 155 15.51 26.58 -1.14
C ASN A 155 14.97 28.02 -1.21
N MET A 156 14.15 28.32 -2.23
CA MET A 156 13.47 29.62 -2.34
C MET A 156 12.49 29.82 -1.18
N LEU A 157 11.68 28.81 -0.85
CA LEU A 157 10.79 28.87 0.32
C LEU A 157 11.60 28.99 1.62
N GLU A 158 12.65 28.18 1.81
CA GLU A 158 13.55 28.26 2.98
C GLU A 158 14.09 29.69 3.16
N SER A 159 14.59 30.30 2.09
CA SER A 159 15.13 31.66 2.12
C SER A 159 14.07 32.69 2.49
N MET A 160 12.83 32.52 2.01
CA MET A 160 11.73 33.41 2.35
C MET A 160 11.29 33.25 3.81
N LEU A 161 11.30 32.04 4.36
CA LEU A 161 11.04 31.82 5.79
C LEU A 161 12.08 32.56 6.66
N TRP A 162 13.37 32.45 6.32
CA TRP A 162 14.42 33.19 7.02
C TRP A 162 14.22 34.70 6.93
N ALA A 163 13.89 35.22 5.76
CA ALA A 163 13.63 36.64 5.57
C ALA A 163 12.43 37.11 6.42
N CYS A 164 11.29 36.40 6.36
CA CYS A 164 10.10 36.72 7.14
C CYS A 164 10.38 36.69 8.65
N LEU A 165 11.06 35.65 9.14
CA LEU A 165 11.40 35.50 10.55
C LEU A 165 12.31 36.63 11.03
N HIS A 166 13.36 36.96 10.28
CA HIS A 166 14.26 38.05 10.64
C HIS A 166 13.56 39.42 10.61
N THR A 167 12.75 39.69 9.58
CA THR A 167 11.95 40.92 9.53
C THR A 167 11.00 41.01 10.73
N LEU A 168 10.34 39.93 11.12
CA LEU A 168 9.45 39.91 12.27
C LEU A 168 10.21 40.07 13.60
N GLN A 169 11.43 39.55 13.71
CA GLN A 169 12.30 39.74 14.87
C GLN A 169 12.65 41.22 15.07
N GLU A 170 13.11 41.88 14.01
CA GLU A 170 13.48 43.30 14.05
C GLU A 170 12.26 44.21 14.30
N THR A 171 11.09 43.87 13.74
CA THR A 171 9.88 44.70 13.85
C THR A 171 9.06 44.47 15.13
N LYS A 172 9.12 43.29 15.76
CA LYS A 172 8.44 43.00 17.05
C LYS A 172 9.19 43.48 18.29
N SER A 173 10.40 44.03 18.15
CA SER A 173 11.22 44.54 19.26
C SER A 173 10.61 45.74 20.04
N THR A 174 9.31 46.02 19.87
CA THR A 174 8.55 47.10 20.52
C THR A 174 7.40 46.63 21.43
N GLY A 175 7.20 45.31 21.66
CA GLY A 175 6.12 44.82 22.54
C GLY A 175 6.39 43.50 23.26
N THR A 176 6.61 43.59 24.58
CA THR A 176 6.46 42.64 25.72
C THR A 176 6.63 41.10 25.61
N ALA A 177 6.85 40.48 24.44
CA ALA A 177 7.17 39.06 24.32
C ALA A 177 8.50 38.86 23.55
N GLU A 178 9.45 38.13 24.14
CA GLU A 178 10.72 37.81 23.48
C GLU A 178 10.50 37.01 22.18
N PHE A 179 11.29 37.32 21.15
CA PHE A 179 11.22 36.62 19.87
C PHE A 179 12.00 35.29 19.92
N PRO A 180 11.50 34.18 19.32
CA PRO A 180 12.19 32.90 19.37
C PRO A 180 13.60 32.95 18.79
N THR A 181 14.49 32.17 19.38
CA THR A 181 15.79 31.88 18.78
C THR A 181 15.65 30.93 17.60
N ILE A 182 16.30 31.23 16.48
CA ILE A 182 16.15 30.45 15.24
C ILE A 182 17.46 29.74 14.90
N HIS A 183 17.37 28.44 14.58
CA HIS A 183 18.53 27.61 14.26
C HIS A 183 18.32 26.82 12.98
N ALA A 184 19.35 26.81 12.13
CA ALA A 184 19.41 25.97 10.95
C ALA A 184 19.96 24.57 11.32
N ILE A 185 19.26 23.51 10.96
CA ILE A 185 19.62 22.13 11.27
C ILE A 185 20.15 21.41 10.04
N ASN A 186 21.35 20.83 10.14
CA ASN A 186 21.91 19.98 9.09
C ASN A 186 21.46 18.52 9.31
N PRO A 187 20.69 17.92 8.38
CA PRO A 187 20.22 16.54 8.52
C PRO A 187 21.34 15.51 8.63
N ALA A 188 22.51 15.77 8.04
CA ALA A 188 23.66 14.88 8.15
C ALA A 188 24.21 14.85 9.58
N THR A 189 24.29 16.01 10.25
CA THR A 189 24.76 16.11 11.62
C THR A 189 23.82 15.35 12.56
N VAL A 190 22.51 15.55 12.42
CA VAL A 190 21.49 14.86 13.22
C VAL A 190 21.54 13.35 13.00
N ALA A 191 21.62 12.90 11.75
CA ALA A 191 21.71 11.47 11.46
C ALA A 191 22.99 10.84 12.04
N ASN A 192 24.15 11.50 11.89
CA ASN A 192 25.42 11.05 12.45
C ASN A 192 25.37 10.95 13.97
N PHE A 193 24.74 11.92 14.64
CA PHE A 193 24.58 11.92 16.09
C PHE A 193 23.78 10.70 16.57
N TRP A 194 22.63 10.43 15.94
CA TRP A 194 21.75 9.34 16.38
C TRP A 194 22.22 7.94 16.00
N VAL A 195 22.93 7.79 14.87
CA VAL A 195 23.50 6.52 14.41
C VAL A 195 24.75 6.12 15.20
N ALA A 196 25.47 7.08 15.79
CA ALA A 196 26.67 6.80 16.58
C ALA A 196 26.42 5.92 17.83
N GLY A 197 25.16 5.78 18.30
CA GLY A 197 24.77 4.86 19.39
C GLY A 197 25.10 5.35 20.81
N LYS A 198 24.84 4.51 21.83
CA LYS A 198 24.98 4.81 23.28
C LYS A 198 26.44 4.96 23.78
N HIS A 199 27.45 4.59 22.99
CA HIS A 199 28.86 4.65 23.37
C HIS A 199 29.63 5.65 22.49
N MET A 200 29.27 6.93 22.57
CA MET A 200 30.30 7.96 22.42
C MET A 200 30.80 8.25 23.83
N ASP A 201 32.03 7.84 24.13
CA ASP A 201 32.66 8.19 25.39
C ASP A 201 32.73 9.71 25.50
N LEU A 202 31.89 10.26 26.39
CA LEU A 202 31.82 11.69 26.69
C LEU A 202 33.03 12.14 27.52
N GLU A 203 33.78 11.19 28.06
CA GLU A 203 35.10 11.40 28.64
C GLU A 203 36.15 10.74 27.75
N PRO A 204 37.24 11.41 27.37
CA PRO A 204 38.34 10.73 26.72
C PRO A 204 38.87 9.65 27.69
N GLN A 205 38.71 8.37 27.35
CA GLN A 205 39.07 7.25 28.22
C GLN A 205 40.49 7.45 28.79
N ALA A 206 40.61 7.39 30.11
CA ALA A 206 41.87 7.55 30.85
C ALA A 206 42.96 6.56 30.40
N GLU A 207 42.56 5.46 29.75
CA GLU A 207 43.42 4.42 29.18
C GLU A 207 44.28 4.91 27.99
N HIS A 208 44.00 6.09 27.44
CA HIS A 208 44.83 6.76 26.43
C HIS A 208 45.89 7.72 27.01
N TYR A 209 46.06 7.73 28.33
CA TYR A 209 47.00 8.60 29.05
C TYR A 209 47.90 7.76 29.96
N GLN A 210 49.04 7.27 29.45
CA GLN A 210 50.11 6.85 30.36
C GLN A 210 50.89 8.07 30.85
N ALA A 211 51.00 8.19 32.17
CA ALA A 211 51.88 9.15 32.81
C ALA A 211 53.33 8.71 32.61
N ASN A 212 53.99 9.20 31.55
CA ASN A 212 55.45 9.28 31.51
C ASN A 212 55.88 10.50 30.69
N SER A 213 56.63 11.38 31.35
CA SER A 213 57.42 12.52 30.83
C SER A 213 56.73 13.46 29.82
N GLY A 214 56.07 14.50 30.33
CA GLY A 214 56.14 15.86 29.76
C GLY A 214 55.44 16.19 28.43
N SER A 215 54.98 15.21 27.64
CA SER A 215 54.26 15.48 26.38
C SER A 215 53.23 14.40 26.07
N LEU A 216 51.95 14.78 26.10
CA LEU A 216 50.83 13.91 25.76
C LEU A 216 50.65 13.83 24.24
N GLU A 217 51.26 12.85 23.57
CA GLU A 217 50.99 12.56 22.15
C GLU A 217 49.75 11.67 21.97
N LEU A 218 48.94 11.98 20.94
CA LEU A 218 47.73 11.23 20.59
C LEU A 218 48.10 10.24 19.48
N GLN A 219 48.05 8.92 19.71
CA GLN A 219 48.42 7.97 18.65
C GLN A 219 47.35 7.76 17.57
N GLN A 220 46.13 8.31 17.70
CA GLN A 220 45.20 8.41 16.57
C GLN A 220 44.02 9.36 16.88
N PRO A 221 43.58 10.20 15.92
CA PRO A 221 42.35 10.99 16.10
C PRO A 221 41.13 10.05 16.16
N LEU A 222 40.20 10.35 17.08
CA LEU A 222 38.84 9.77 17.09
C LEU A 222 38.22 9.94 15.70
N LYS A 223 38.18 8.86 14.92
CA LYS A 223 37.49 8.82 13.63
C LYS A 223 36.00 8.73 13.92
N LEU A 224 35.29 9.86 13.84
CA LEU A 224 33.84 9.84 13.70
C LEU A 224 33.49 8.85 12.55
N PRO A 225 32.55 7.91 12.75
CA PRO A 225 32.28 6.88 11.76
C PRO A 225 31.99 7.50 10.40
N ARG A 226 32.90 7.34 9.44
CA ARG A 226 32.73 7.79 8.04
C ARG A 226 31.80 6.88 7.24
N LYS A 227 30.93 6.11 7.90
CA LYS A 227 29.99 5.23 7.22
C LYS A 227 28.88 6.10 6.63
N LYS A 228 28.61 5.94 5.34
CA LYS A 228 27.47 6.58 4.69
C LYS A 228 26.21 6.10 5.40
N ILE A 229 25.49 7.00 6.06
CA ILE A 229 24.22 6.67 6.69
C ILE A 229 23.21 6.34 5.59
N GLU A 230 22.74 5.10 5.63
CA GLU A 230 21.73 4.60 4.71
C GLU A 230 20.32 4.84 5.26
N LYS A 231 19.33 4.75 4.39
CA LYS A 231 17.92 4.91 4.78
C LYS A 231 17.52 3.90 5.86
N LYS A 232 18.06 2.68 5.81
CA LYS A 232 17.80 1.61 6.79
C LYS A 232 18.25 1.98 8.21
N ASP A 233 19.38 2.69 8.34
CA ASP A 233 19.93 3.08 9.65
C ASP A 233 18.99 4.10 10.33
N LYS A 234 18.45 5.04 9.54
CA LYS A 234 17.44 6.01 10.02
C LYS A 234 16.13 5.34 10.43
N VAL A 235 15.65 4.38 9.63
CA VAL A 235 14.43 3.62 9.93
C VAL A 235 14.61 2.80 11.20
N GLN A 236 15.79 2.21 11.41
CA GLN A 236 16.10 1.44 12.60
C GLN A 236 16.11 2.30 13.86
N ILE A 237 16.62 3.55 13.80
CA ILE A 237 16.56 4.50 14.91
C ILE A 237 15.11 4.81 15.28
N VAL A 238 14.28 5.15 14.30
CA VAL A 238 12.86 5.47 14.52
C VAL A 238 12.11 4.28 15.09
N ARG A 239 12.36 3.07 14.55
CA ARG A 239 11.79 1.82 15.09
C ARG A 239 12.20 1.60 16.55
N ALA A 240 13.46 1.82 16.90
CA ALA A 240 13.94 1.64 18.27
C ALA A 240 13.30 2.63 19.26
N TRP A 241 13.01 3.86 18.83
CA TRP A 241 12.26 4.82 19.64
C TRP A 241 10.80 4.43 19.83
N ILE A 242 10.17 3.90 18.79
CA ILE A 242 8.75 3.51 18.80
C ILE A 242 8.53 2.21 19.61
N GLU A 243 9.48 1.27 19.55
CA GLU A 243 9.47 0.02 20.32
C GLU A 243 9.92 0.20 21.79
N GLY A 244 10.39 1.39 22.16
CA GLY A 244 10.92 1.66 23.50
C GLY A 244 12.22 0.89 23.82
N SER A 245 12.92 0.37 22.80
CA SER A 245 14.14 -0.46 22.97
C SER A 245 15.42 0.36 23.19
N ARG A 246 15.31 1.69 23.22
CA ARG A 246 16.40 2.63 23.52
C ARG A 246 16.13 3.35 24.85
N ASP A 247 16.86 2.97 25.90
CA ASP A 247 16.78 3.64 27.21
C ASP A 247 17.24 5.11 27.23
N ASP A 248 17.76 5.66 26.13
CA ASP A 248 18.25 7.04 26.05
C ASP A 248 17.19 8.04 25.55
N VAL A 249 16.03 7.57 25.06
CA VAL A 249 14.91 8.42 24.64
C VAL A 249 13.58 7.74 24.97
N ASP A 250 12.81 8.34 25.89
CA ASP A 250 11.44 7.93 26.20
C ASP A 250 10.46 8.87 25.48
N LEU A 251 9.65 8.35 24.55
CA LEU A 251 8.71 9.12 23.74
C LEU A 251 7.27 8.66 23.97
N HIS A 252 6.39 9.61 24.27
CA HIS A 252 4.95 9.41 24.25
C HIS A 252 4.35 10.06 23.00
N PHE A 253 3.60 9.28 22.21
CA PHE A 253 2.96 9.74 20.98
C PHE A 253 1.49 10.04 21.24
N GLU A 254 0.99 11.15 20.67
CA GLU A 254 -0.42 11.55 20.78
C GLU A 254 -1.00 11.93 19.40
N GLY A 255 -2.32 11.83 19.24
CA GLY A 255 -3.02 12.21 18.01
C GLY A 255 -2.59 11.39 16.78
N GLU A 256 -2.36 12.06 15.64
CA GLU A 256 -1.92 11.40 14.40
C GLU A 256 -0.53 10.75 14.52
N ALA A 257 0.32 11.25 15.41
CA ALA A 257 1.61 10.63 15.68
C ALA A 257 1.48 9.32 16.47
N ALA A 258 0.49 9.20 17.37
CA ALA A 258 0.15 7.92 17.99
C ALA A 258 -0.31 6.92 16.93
N GLN A 259 -1.19 7.32 16.01
CA GLN A 259 -1.62 6.47 14.90
C GLN A 259 -0.45 6.04 14.00
N THR A 260 0.49 6.95 13.73
CA THR A 260 1.68 6.64 12.92
C THR A 260 2.66 5.75 13.67
N ALA A 261 2.88 5.98 14.96
CA ALA A 261 3.69 5.11 15.81
C ALA A 261 3.05 3.72 15.95
N ASP A 262 1.72 3.66 16.08
CA ASP A 262 0.94 2.43 16.02
C ASP A 262 1.08 1.76 14.66
N LEU A 263 1.20 2.45 13.53
CA LEU A 263 1.52 1.82 12.24
C LEU A 263 2.95 1.25 12.18
N PHE A 264 3.89 1.81 12.96
CA PHE A 264 5.25 1.29 13.10
C PHE A 264 5.33 0.11 14.10
N ASN A 265 4.53 0.13 15.17
CA ASN A 265 4.46 -0.89 16.25
C ASN A 265 3.45 -2.00 15.98
N SER A 266 2.41 -1.71 15.20
CA SER A 266 1.52 -2.72 14.66
C SER A 266 2.35 -3.51 13.65
N LYS A 267 2.97 -4.58 14.16
CA LYS A 267 2.82 -5.86 13.50
C LYS A 267 1.34 -5.95 13.14
N GLY A 268 1.01 -5.78 11.86
CA GLY A 268 -0.33 -5.53 11.38
C GLY A 268 -1.38 -6.32 12.17
N ARG A 269 -2.20 -5.62 12.95
CA ARG A 269 -3.45 -6.19 13.45
C ARG A 269 -4.43 -6.18 12.29
N GLY A 270 -4.24 -7.20 11.46
CA GLY A 270 -5.03 -7.58 10.32
C GLY A 270 -4.36 -8.81 9.76
N SER A 271 -4.51 -9.95 10.47
CA SER A 271 -3.84 -11.23 10.23
C SER A 271 -2.29 -11.16 10.25
N SER A 272 -1.61 -12.14 10.83
CA SER A 272 -0.13 -12.19 10.86
C SER A 272 0.51 -11.93 9.48
N PRO A 273 1.41 -10.92 9.32
CA PRO A 273 2.12 -10.62 8.05
C PRO A 273 3.24 -11.61 7.67
N GLN A 274 3.22 -12.83 8.20
CA GLN A 274 4.22 -13.84 7.88
C GLN A 274 3.70 -14.96 6.98
N GLN A 275 2.39 -15.02 6.69
CA GLN A 275 1.82 -16.13 5.91
C GLN A 275 1.41 -15.76 4.48
N VAL A 276 1.02 -14.50 4.22
CA VAL A 276 0.50 -14.10 2.89
C VAL A 276 1.60 -13.96 1.84
N LEU A 277 2.77 -13.42 2.21
CA LEU A 277 3.95 -13.46 1.34
C LEU A 277 4.35 -14.91 0.96
N PRO A 278 4.39 -15.90 1.89
CA PRO A 278 4.56 -17.30 1.52
C PRO A 278 3.51 -17.87 0.56
N ILE A 279 2.22 -17.54 0.71
CA ILE A 279 1.16 -18.01 -0.21
C ILE A 279 1.47 -17.56 -1.62
N GLY A 280 1.67 -16.24 -1.81
CA GLY A 280 2.04 -15.68 -3.11
C GLY A 280 3.34 -16.29 -3.63
N LEU A 281 4.37 -16.36 -2.78
CA LEU A 281 5.67 -16.90 -3.15
C LEU A 281 5.59 -18.36 -3.61
N LYS A 282 4.78 -19.20 -2.95
CA LYS A 282 4.54 -20.60 -3.33
C LYS A 282 3.84 -20.66 -4.68
N HIS A 283 2.72 -19.95 -4.86
CA HIS A 283 2.01 -19.86 -6.13
C HIS A 283 2.98 -19.46 -7.26
N GLY A 284 3.71 -18.35 -7.11
CA GLY A 284 4.65 -17.89 -8.12
C GLY A 284 5.78 -18.89 -8.41
N ARG A 285 6.29 -19.61 -7.40
CA ARG A 285 7.38 -20.59 -7.58
C ARG A 285 6.91 -21.86 -8.29
N GLU A 286 5.79 -22.43 -7.85
CA GLU A 286 5.28 -23.70 -8.35
C GLU A 286 4.64 -23.55 -9.73
N ALA A 287 3.93 -22.44 -9.97
CA ALA A 287 3.29 -22.16 -11.26
C ALA A 287 4.12 -21.21 -12.16
N ARG A 288 5.45 -21.12 -11.97
CA ARG A 288 6.30 -20.12 -12.66
C ARG A 288 6.11 -20.12 -14.18
N GLN A 289 6.08 -21.31 -14.79
CA GLN A 289 5.95 -21.45 -16.25
C GLN A 289 4.57 -20.98 -16.71
N GLN A 290 3.51 -21.36 -16.00
CA GLN A 290 2.14 -20.97 -16.28
C GLN A 290 1.94 -19.46 -16.08
N VAL A 291 2.52 -18.86 -15.04
CA VAL A 291 2.50 -17.40 -14.83
C VAL A 291 3.14 -16.67 -16.00
N ALA A 292 4.30 -17.14 -16.48
CA ALA A 292 4.95 -16.54 -17.64
C ALA A 292 4.09 -16.67 -18.91
N GLY A 293 3.42 -17.81 -19.10
CA GLY A 293 2.46 -18.04 -20.16
C GLY A 293 1.27 -17.09 -20.11
N THR A 294 0.61 -16.96 -18.96
CA THR A 294 -0.48 -16.00 -18.72
C THR A 294 -0.06 -14.56 -19.05
N ILE A 295 1.14 -14.14 -18.64
CA ILE A 295 1.65 -12.80 -18.95
C ILE A 295 1.84 -12.62 -20.46
N ALA A 296 2.43 -13.60 -21.14
CA ALA A 296 2.64 -13.56 -22.59
C ALA A 296 1.31 -13.50 -23.35
N PHE A 297 0.33 -14.32 -22.94
CA PHE A 297 -1.02 -14.32 -23.48
C PHE A 297 -1.66 -12.93 -23.35
N TYR A 298 -1.71 -12.36 -22.13
CA TYR A 298 -2.33 -11.05 -21.93
C TYR A 298 -1.57 -9.93 -22.63
N ALA A 299 -0.24 -10.00 -22.71
CA ALA A 299 0.55 -9.04 -23.48
C ALA A 299 0.15 -9.04 -24.97
N ASN A 300 -0.11 -10.21 -25.56
CA ASN A 300 -0.60 -10.30 -26.93
C ASN A 300 -2.04 -9.81 -27.05
N MET A 301 -2.93 -10.28 -26.18
CA MET A 301 -4.35 -9.94 -26.19
C MET A 301 -4.60 -8.43 -26.05
N PHE A 302 -3.90 -7.74 -25.14
CA PHE A 302 -4.01 -6.27 -24.99
C PHE A 302 -3.48 -5.51 -26.21
N LYS A 303 -2.44 -6.03 -26.88
CA LYS A 303 -1.88 -5.44 -28.09
C LYS A 303 -2.86 -5.54 -29.26
N GLU A 304 -3.54 -6.67 -29.38
CA GLU A 304 -4.50 -6.92 -30.47
C GLU A 304 -5.83 -6.20 -30.24
N THR A 305 -6.41 -6.31 -29.04
CA THR A 305 -7.78 -5.83 -28.76
C THR A 305 -7.84 -4.36 -28.35
N SER A 306 -6.81 -3.85 -27.68
CA SER A 306 -6.79 -2.49 -27.10
C SER A 306 -5.67 -1.61 -27.70
N HIS A 307 -4.85 -2.15 -28.61
CA HIS A 307 -3.67 -1.49 -29.17
C HIS A 307 -2.69 -0.97 -28.10
N MET A 308 -2.64 -1.65 -26.95
CA MET A 308 -1.78 -1.27 -25.84
C MET A 308 -0.55 -2.18 -25.78
N SER A 309 0.64 -1.58 -25.76
CA SER A 309 1.86 -2.35 -25.49
C SER A 309 1.90 -2.80 -24.03
N TRP A 310 2.54 -3.94 -23.75
CA TRP A 310 2.66 -4.44 -22.39
C TRP A 310 3.27 -3.42 -21.40
N PRO A 311 4.32 -2.64 -21.73
CA PRO A 311 4.80 -1.57 -20.86
C PRO A 311 3.74 -0.51 -20.54
N LYS A 312 2.84 -0.20 -21.49
CA LYS A 312 1.74 0.72 -21.24
C LYS A 312 0.72 0.10 -20.30
N VAL A 313 0.36 -1.16 -20.50
CA VAL A 313 -0.51 -1.92 -19.59
C VAL A 313 0.06 -1.94 -18.17
N GLN A 314 1.35 -2.22 -18.01
CA GLN A 314 2.05 -2.16 -16.72
C GLN A 314 1.97 -0.78 -16.06
N GLU A 315 2.13 0.31 -16.83
CA GLU A 315 2.00 1.68 -16.33
C GLU A 315 0.58 1.94 -15.78
N LEU A 316 -0.47 1.54 -16.52
CA LEU A 316 -1.85 1.66 -16.04
C LEU A 316 -2.12 0.79 -14.82
N ALA A 317 -1.66 -0.46 -14.84
CA ALA A 317 -1.80 -1.39 -13.73
C ALA A 317 -1.23 -0.81 -12.43
N MET A 318 -0.06 -0.18 -12.50
CA MET A 318 0.58 0.45 -11.33
C MET A 318 -0.21 1.64 -10.75
N SER A 319 -1.21 2.18 -11.46
CA SER A 319 -2.11 3.18 -10.88
C SER A 319 -3.06 2.61 -9.81
N PHE A 320 -3.30 1.30 -9.80
CA PHE A 320 -4.10 0.60 -8.78
C PHE A 320 -3.30 0.31 -7.50
N GLU A 321 -1.98 0.24 -7.60
CA GLU A 321 -1.10 -0.13 -6.49
C GLU A 321 -1.29 0.74 -5.23
N PRO A 322 -1.37 2.09 -5.31
CA PRO A 322 -1.56 2.92 -4.11
C PRO A 322 -2.92 2.72 -3.43
N VAL A 323 -3.95 2.32 -4.20
CA VAL A 323 -5.27 2.01 -3.67
C VAL A 323 -5.24 0.65 -2.99
N MET A 324 -4.67 -0.37 -3.64
CA MET A 324 -4.47 -1.70 -3.06
C MET A 324 -3.66 -1.63 -1.77
N ARG A 325 -2.54 -0.92 -1.76
CA ARG A 325 -1.70 -0.73 -0.56
C ARG A 325 -2.47 -0.14 0.61
N ARG A 326 -3.38 0.80 0.34
CA ARG A 326 -4.14 1.51 1.38
C ARG A 326 -5.36 0.70 1.86
N LYS A 327 -6.09 0.07 0.94
CA LYS A 327 -7.39 -0.57 1.23
C LYS A 327 -7.28 -2.08 1.43
N TRP A 328 -6.40 -2.74 0.69
CA TRP A 328 -6.26 -4.21 0.66
C TRP A 328 -4.77 -4.63 0.74
N PRO A 329 -4.04 -4.21 1.79
CA PRO A 329 -2.60 -4.45 1.89
C PRO A 329 -2.22 -5.94 1.86
N ALA A 330 -3.04 -6.82 2.42
CA ALA A 330 -2.81 -8.26 2.38
C ALA A 330 -2.82 -8.83 0.96
N TYR A 331 -3.76 -8.38 0.10
CA TYR A 331 -3.82 -8.82 -1.30
C TYR A 331 -2.61 -8.32 -2.09
N LEU A 332 -2.18 -7.09 -1.83
CA LEU A 332 -0.96 -6.57 -2.45
C LEU A 332 0.29 -7.35 -2.01
N GLU A 333 0.36 -7.79 -0.75
CA GLU A 333 1.46 -8.61 -0.24
C GLU A 333 1.50 -9.99 -0.94
N GLU A 334 0.34 -10.63 -1.15
CA GLU A 334 0.27 -11.90 -1.89
C GLU A 334 0.74 -11.71 -3.33
N ILE A 335 0.28 -10.66 -4.00
CA ILE A 335 0.70 -10.29 -5.36
C ILE A 335 2.22 -10.04 -5.43
N GLN A 336 2.80 -9.40 -4.40
CA GLN A 336 4.26 -9.21 -4.30
C GLN A 336 4.99 -10.54 -4.13
N GLY A 337 4.48 -11.43 -3.28
CA GLY A 337 5.01 -12.78 -3.13
C GLY A 337 4.98 -13.55 -4.45
N LEU A 338 3.86 -13.49 -5.17
CA LEU A 338 3.66 -14.14 -6.46
C LEU A 338 4.67 -13.63 -7.48
N ALA A 339 4.81 -12.31 -7.63
CA ALA A 339 5.80 -11.72 -8.51
C ALA A 339 7.22 -12.18 -8.17
N ALA A 340 7.58 -12.20 -6.89
CA ALA A 340 8.89 -12.66 -6.43
C ALA A 340 9.11 -14.17 -6.68
N GLY A 341 8.08 -14.99 -6.50
CA GLY A 341 8.16 -16.44 -6.70
C GLY A 341 8.32 -16.83 -8.17
N ALA A 342 7.56 -16.15 -9.03
CA ALA A 342 7.61 -16.32 -10.47
C ALA A 342 8.85 -15.67 -11.11
N GLY A 343 9.50 -14.72 -10.43
CA GLY A 343 10.66 -14.01 -10.96
C GLY A 343 10.27 -12.96 -12.01
N VAL A 344 9.09 -12.35 -11.87
CA VAL A 344 8.54 -11.34 -12.79
C VAL A 344 8.36 -10.00 -12.07
N LYS A 345 7.98 -8.93 -12.78
CA LYS A 345 7.78 -7.62 -12.16
C LYS A 345 6.46 -7.60 -11.40
N LEU A 346 6.40 -6.84 -10.31
CA LEU A 346 5.14 -6.58 -9.59
C LEU A 346 4.05 -6.05 -10.53
N ALA A 347 4.42 -5.17 -11.46
CA ALA A 347 3.49 -4.61 -12.45
C ALA A 347 2.87 -5.67 -13.38
N ASP A 348 3.57 -6.78 -13.65
CA ASP A 348 3.03 -7.89 -14.44
C ASP A 348 1.86 -8.54 -13.71
N ILE A 349 2.04 -8.86 -12.42
CA ILE A 349 1.01 -9.56 -11.63
C ILE A 349 -0.15 -8.62 -11.30
N ILE A 350 0.11 -7.34 -11.01
CA ILE A 350 -0.98 -6.36 -10.87
C ILE A 350 -1.77 -6.26 -12.18
N ALA A 351 -1.11 -6.20 -13.33
CA ALA A 351 -1.79 -6.13 -14.64
C ALA A 351 -2.70 -7.34 -14.88
N VAL A 352 -2.26 -8.55 -14.52
CA VAL A 352 -3.09 -9.76 -14.62
C VAL A 352 -4.29 -9.69 -13.67
N ASN A 353 -4.12 -9.22 -12.42
CA ASN A 353 -5.20 -9.14 -11.42
C ASN A 353 -6.17 -7.98 -11.60
N VAL A 354 -5.84 -6.99 -12.43
CA VAL A 354 -6.73 -5.86 -12.77
C VAL A 354 -7.01 -5.79 -14.27
N ARG A 355 -6.86 -6.94 -14.95
CA ARG A 355 -6.96 -7.01 -16.40
C ARG A 355 -8.28 -6.41 -16.84
N THR A 356 -9.41 -6.85 -16.26
CA THR A 356 -10.78 -6.44 -16.57
C THR A 356 -10.94 -4.92 -16.54
N GLU A 357 -10.36 -4.28 -15.53
CA GLU A 357 -10.40 -2.83 -15.33
C GLU A 357 -9.55 -2.08 -16.37
N ILE A 358 -8.41 -2.63 -16.77
CA ILE A 358 -7.52 -2.00 -17.78
C ILE A 358 -8.17 -2.01 -19.16
N ALA A 359 -8.82 -3.10 -19.56
CA ALA A 359 -9.47 -3.11 -20.87
C ALA A 359 -10.80 -2.35 -20.89
N PHE A 360 -11.25 -1.74 -19.78
CA PHE A 360 -12.50 -0.96 -19.72
C PHE A 360 -13.72 -1.71 -20.27
N GLY A 361 -13.81 -3.01 -19.98
CA GLY A 361 -14.87 -3.87 -20.52
C GLY A 361 -14.61 -4.38 -21.95
N LEU A 362 -13.46 -4.12 -22.58
CA LEU A 362 -13.15 -4.64 -23.91
C LEU A 362 -12.86 -6.16 -23.94
N PHE A 363 -12.72 -6.84 -22.79
CA PHE A 363 -12.64 -8.31 -22.77
C PHE A 363 -13.93 -8.94 -23.28
N SER A 364 -13.79 -10.11 -23.91
CA SER A 364 -14.90 -10.88 -24.47
C SER A 364 -14.84 -12.31 -23.94
N ASP A 365 -15.31 -12.50 -22.69
CA ASP A 365 -15.40 -13.80 -22.02
C ASP A 365 -16.84 -14.31 -22.13
N GLY A 366 -17.02 -15.57 -22.50
CA GLY A 366 -18.33 -16.24 -22.52
C GLY A 366 -18.47 -17.07 -21.24
N CYS A 367 -19.56 -16.93 -20.50
CA CYS A 367 -19.79 -17.72 -19.30
C CYS A 367 -21.27 -18.04 -19.17
N THR A 368 -21.59 -19.26 -18.76
CA THR A 368 -22.94 -19.65 -18.33
C THR A 368 -22.84 -20.17 -16.90
N SER A 369 -23.63 -19.62 -15.99
CA SER A 369 -23.60 -20.01 -14.56
C SER A 369 -25.00 -20.24 -14.02
N LEU A 370 -25.12 -21.15 -13.05
CA LEU A 370 -26.35 -21.37 -12.31
C LEU A 370 -26.07 -21.62 -10.83
N SER A 371 -27.05 -21.27 -9.99
CA SER A 371 -27.15 -21.76 -8.63
C SER A 371 -28.54 -22.35 -8.41
N TRP A 372 -28.63 -23.41 -7.60
CA TRP A 372 -29.90 -24.06 -7.29
C TRP A 372 -29.89 -24.58 -5.84
N ARG A 373 -30.73 -24.00 -4.99
CA ARG A 373 -31.01 -24.54 -3.65
C ARG A 373 -32.20 -25.48 -3.69
N THR A 374 -31.98 -26.76 -3.39
CA THR A 374 -33.05 -27.76 -3.30
C THR A 374 -33.53 -27.89 -1.84
N GLY A 375 -34.25 -28.95 -1.48
CA GLY A 375 -34.46 -29.30 -0.07
C GLY A 375 -33.18 -29.82 0.58
N LYS A 376 -32.40 -30.64 -0.15
CA LYS A 376 -31.25 -31.39 0.40
C LYS A 376 -29.87 -30.82 0.10
N ALA A 377 -29.72 -30.10 -1.00
CA ALA A 377 -28.42 -29.61 -1.48
C ALA A 377 -28.50 -28.13 -1.88
N SER A 378 -27.33 -27.53 -2.07
CA SER A 378 -27.18 -26.18 -2.62
C SER A 378 -26.05 -26.19 -3.63
N PHE A 379 -26.40 -26.08 -4.91
CA PHE A 379 -25.43 -26.18 -6.00
C PHE A 379 -25.05 -24.80 -6.56
N LEU A 380 -23.80 -24.68 -6.99
CA LEU A 380 -23.29 -23.57 -7.79
C LEU A 380 -22.42 -24.13 -8.91
N ALA A 381 -22.68 -23.74 -10.16
CA ALA A 381 -21.98 -24.31 -11.30
C ALA A 381 -21.75 -23.29 -12.42
N GLN A 382 -20.73 -23.53 -13.23
CA GLN A 382 -20.37 -22.65 -14.34
C GLN A 382 -19.54 -23.36 -15.42
N ASN A 383 -19.82 -23.06 -16.69
CA ASN A 383 -18.84 -23.13 -17.79
C ASN A 383 -18.13 -21.79 -17.92
N TRP A 384 -16.80 -21.81 -17.92
CA TRP A 384 -15.97 -20.65 -18.18
C TRP A 384 -15.39 -20.75 -19.60
N ASP A 385 -15.78 -19.82 -20.48
CA ASP A 385 -15.39 -19.80 -21.89
C ASP A 385 -14.42 -18.67 -22.19
N TRP A 386 -13.19 -19.02 -22.53
CA TRP A 386 -12.14 -18.06 -22.81
C TRP A 386 -11.32 -18.51 -24.03
N MET A 387 -10.33 -17.71 -24.42
CA MET A 387 -9.45 -18.03 -25.53
C MET A 387 -8.63 -19.29 -25.24
N GLU A 388 -8.61 -20.26 -26.16
CA GLU A 388 -7.99 -21.58 -25.93
C GLU A 388 -6.51 -21.50 -25.56
N GLU A 389 -5.78 -20.47 -26.01
CA GLU A 389 -4.36 -20.28 -25.70
C GLU A 389 -4.08 -20.13 -24.20
N GLN A 390 -5.09 -19.75 -23.39
CA GLN A 390 -4.95 -19.62 -21.95
C GLN A 390 -5.11 -20.96 -21.20
N LYS A 391 -5.67 -21.98 -21.86
CA LYS A 391 -5.97 -23.29 -21.26
C LYS A 391 -4.74 -23.96 -20.59
N PRO A 392 -3.53 -23.96 -21.18
CA PRO A 392 -2.34 -24.56 -20.55
C PRO A 392 -1.84 -23.80 -19.31
N HIS A 393 -2.45 -22.66 -18.98
CA HIS A 393 -2.06 -21.78 -17.88
C HIS A 393 -3.11 -21.76 -16.77
N LEU A 394 -4.14 -22.60 -16.86
CA LEU A 394 -5.05 -22.88 -15.77
C LEU A 394 -4.37 -23.74 -14.70
N ILE A 395 -4.64 -23.40 -13.44
CA ILE A 395 -4.16 -24.13 -12.27
C ILE A 395 -5.30 -24.25 -11.25
N VAL A 396 -5.23 -25.28 -10.42
CA VAL A 396 -6.04 -25.39 -9.21
C VAL A 396 -5.20 -24.90 -8.03
N LEU A 397 -5.78 -24.01 -7.22
CA LEU A 397 -5.14 -23.51 -6.01
C LEU A 397 -5.89 -23.97 -4.77
N GLU A 398 -5.13 -24.42 -3.79
CA GLU A 398 -5.54 -24.57 -2.40
C GLU A 398 -4.82 -23.53 -1.56
N ILE A 399 -5.58 -22.67 -0.89
CA ILE A 399 -5.06 -21.54 -0.11
C ILE A 399 -5.52 -21.68 1.34
N GLU A 400 -4.57 -21.94 2.22
CA GLU A 400 -4.78 -21.98 3.67
C GLU A 400 -4.31 -20.66 4.29
N GLN A 401 -5.16 -20.07 5.13
CA GLN A 401 -4.90 -18.79 5.79
C GLN A 401 -5.32 -18.87 7.25
N GLN A 402 -4.49 -18.40 8.17
CA GLN A 402 -4.86 -18.38 9.58
C GLN A 402 -6.11 -17.51 9.82
N GLY A 403 -7.15 -18.11 10.39
CA GLY A 403 -8.39 -17.42 10.78
C GLY A 403 -9.31 -17.06 9.62
N LYS A 404 -9.11 -17.66 8.43
CA LYS A 404 -10.03 -17.57 7.29
C LYS A 404 -10.35 -18.97 6.77
N PRO A 405 -11.46 -19.16 6.04
CA PRO A 405 -11.76 -20.43 5.38
C PRO A 405 -10.65 -20.82 4.40
N THR A 406 -10.35 -22.12 4.31
CA THR A 406 -9.47 -22.64 3.25
C THR A 406 -10.18 -22.47 1.91
N ILE A 407 -9.48 -22.02 0.88
CA ILE A 407 -10.04 -21.77 -0.46
C ILE A 407 -9.56 -22.86 -1.42
N LYS A 408 -10.46 -23.41 -2.24
CA LYS A 408 -10.11 -24.24 -3.40
C LYS A 408 -10.75 -23.64 -4.65
N MET A 409 -9.93 -23.29 -5.64
CA MET A 409 -10.41 -22.61 -6.85
C MET A 409 -9.65 -23.02 -8.10
N VAL A 410 -10.32 -22.94 -9.25
CA VAL A 410 -9.69 -22.97 -10.57
C VAL A 410 -9.36 -21.54 -10.96
N THR A 411 -8.11 -21.29 -11.30
CA THR A 411 -7.64 -19.95 -11.66
C THR A 411 -6.70 -19.98 -12.84
N GLU A 412 -6.44 -18.81 -13.42
CA GLU A 412 -5.27 -18.65 -14.28
C GLU A 412 -4.06 -18.34 -13.41
N ALA A 413 -2.93 -18.97 -13.70
CA ALA A 413 -1.70 -18.74 -12.95
C ALA A 413 -1.33 -17.24 -12.98
N GLY A 414 -1.16 -16.66 -11.79
CA GLY A 414 -0.95 -15.23 -11.59
C GLY A 414 -2.14 -14.48 -10.96
N LEU A 415 -3.35 -15.01 -11.03
CA LEU A 415 -4.52 -14.44 -10.36
C LEU A 415 -4.65 -14.94 -8.91
N ILE A 416 -4.99 -14.04 -7.97
CA ILE A 416 -5.18 -14.40 -6.57
C ILE A 416 -6.63 -14.72 -6.17
N GLY A 417 -7.57 -14.59 -7.11
CA GLY A 417 -9.00 -14.90 -6.90
C GLY A 417 -9.71 -15.15 -8.22
N LYS A 418 -10.45 -16.26 -8.31
CA LYS A 418 -11.27 -16.62 -9.48
C LYS A 418 -12.48 -17.46 -9.04
N ILE A 419 -12.73 -18.61 -9.68
CA ILE A 419 -13.95 -19.40 -9.53
C ILE A 419 -13.68 -20.61 -8.63
N GLY A 420 -14.50 -20.80 -7.59
CA GLY A 420 -14.31 -21.89 -6.63
C GLY A 420 -15.16 -21.76 -5.39
N LEU A 421 -14.76 -22.48 -4.35
CA LEU A 421 -15.43 -22.53 -3.05
C LEU A 421 -14.45 -22.52 -1.89
N ASN A 422 -14.98 -22.40 -0.66
CA ASN A 422 -14.19 -22.44 0.56
C ASN A 422 -14.73 -23.45 1.59
N SER A 423 -13.93 -23.69 2.63
CA SER A 423 -14.25 -24.63 3.71
C SER A 423 -15.41 -24.20 4.62
N ALA A 424 -15.97 -23.00 4.42
CA ALA A 424 -17.19 -22.53 5.09
C ALA A 424 -18.45 -22.77 4.24
N GLY A 425 -18.30 -23.41 3.07
CA GLY A 425 -19.41 -23.68 2.15
C GLY A 425 -19.82 -22.49 1.29
N VAL A 426 -18.97 -21.47 1.15
CA VAL A 426 -19.23 -20.33 0.26
C VAL A 426 -18.58 -20.57 -1.10
N GLY A 427 -19.37 -20.50 -2.17
CA GLY A 427 -18.92 -20.60 -3.56
C GLY A 427 -19.10 -19.28 -4.32
N VAL A 428 -18.25 -19.04 -5.32
CA VAL A 428 -18.39 -17.92 -6.26
C VAL A 428 -18.07 -18.30 -7.70
N CYS A 429 -18.90 -17.83 -8.63
CA CYS A 429 -18.68 -17.83 -10.07
C CYS A 429 -18.60 -16.39 -10.61
N LEU A 430 -17.98 -16.22 -11.78
CA LEU A 430 -17.83 -14.91 -12.44
C LEU A 430 -18.34 -15.00 -13.88
N ASN A 431 -19.19 -14.07 -14.30
CA ASN A 431 -19.49 -13.87 -15.71
C ASN A 431 -19.06 -12.45 -16.11
N ALA A 432 -18.37 -12.32 -17.25
CA ALA A 432 -18.09 -11.00 -17.78
C ALA A 432 -19.38 -10.30 -18.22
N ILE A 433 -19.42 -8.99 -18.05
CA ILE A 433 -20.40 -8.08 -18.67
C ILE A 433 -19.63 -6.90 -19.26
N LYS A 434 -19.98 -6.49 -20.49
CA LYS A 434 -19.36 -5.37 -21.18
C LYS A 434 -20.24 -4.14 -21.09
N ALA A 435 -19.89 -3.28 -20.15
CA ALA A 435 -20.45 -1.95 -20.01
C ALA A 435 -19.35 -0.92 -19.81
N GLN A 436 -19.62 0.32 -20.20
CA GLN A 436 -18.63 1.39 -20.18
C GLN A 436 -18.34 1.85 -18.75
N GLY A 437 -17.07 2.17 -18.50
CA GLY A 437 -16.60 2.85 -17.29
C GLY A 437 -15.87 1.93 -16.32
N MET A 438 -15.10 2.56 -15.44
CA MET A 438 -14.35 1.91 -14.37
C MET A 438 -14.12 2.91 -13.23
N ASP A 439 -14.32 2.48 -11.99
CA ASP A 439 -14.02 3.29 -10.79
C ASP A 439 -12.77 2.75 -10.09
N PRO A 440 -11.59 3.40 -10.24
CA PRO A 440 -10.33 2.90 -9.69
C PRO A 440 -10.26 3.02 -8.16
N THR A 441 -11.29 3.57 -7.51
CA THR A 441 -11.38 3.64 -6.05
C THR A 441 -12.06 2.42 -5.44
N ARG A 442 -12.76 1.61 -6.24
CA ARG A 442 -13.46 0.38 -5.86
C ARG A 442 -12.58 -0.86 -6.03
N ILE A 443 -13.02 -2.02 -5.54
CA ILE A 443 -12.23 -3.25 -5.59
C ILE A 443 -12.18 -3.80 -7.02
N PRO A 444 -11.00 -4.16 -7.57
CA PRO A 444 -10.92 -4.90 -8.82
C PRO A 444 -11.71 -6.21 -8.72
N CYS A 445 -12.37 -6.63 -9.81
CA CYS A 445 -13.29 -7.76 -9.81
C CYS A 445 -12.67 -9.06 -9.29
N HIS A 446 -11.46 -9.43 -9.72
CA HIS A 446 -10.76 -10.63 -9.23
C HIS A 446 -10.37 -10.54 -7.74
N LEU A 447 -10.08 -9.33 -7.23
CA LEU A 447 -9.90 -9.11 -5.79
C LEU A 447 -11.23 -9.18 -5.02
N GLY A 448 -12.34 -8.81 -5.67
CA GLY A 448 -13.70 -9.04 -5.18
C GLY A 448 -14.03 -10.52 -5.06
N LEU A 449 -13.67 -11.34 -6.06
CA LEU A 449 -13.82 -12.80 -5.99
C LEU A 449 -13.01 -13.40 -4.84
N ARG A 450 -11.75 -12.98 -4.67
CA ARG A 450 -10.94 -13.39 -3.51
C ARG A 450 -11.61 -13.00 -2.19
N LEU A 451 -12.19 -11.81 -2.12
CA LEU A 451 -12.92 -11.35 -0.94
C LEU A 451 -14.15 -12.21 -0.64
N ALA A 452 -14.90 -12.64 -1.66
CA ALA A 452 -16.03 -13.56 -1.51
C ALA A 452 -15.56 -14.93 -1.00
N LEU A 453 -14.50 -15.48 -1.60
CA LEU A 453 -13.89 -16.76 -1.17
C LEU A 453 -13.29 -16.71 0.25
N GLU A 454 -12.97 -15.54 0.78
CA GLU A 454 -12.52 -15.35 2.17
C GLU A 454 -13.66 -15.13 3.17
N SER A 455 -14.93 -15.21 2.75
CA SER A 455 -16.10 -14.95 3.61
C SER A 455 -16.67 -16.24 4.20
N HIS A 456 -17.27 -16.18 5.39
CA HIS A 456 -17.83 -17.34 6.10
C HIS A 456 -19.29 -17.64 5.72
N SER A 457 -19.97 -16.70 5.06
CA SER A 457 -21.30 -16.92 4.49
C SER A 457 -21.51 -16.08 3.23
N ARG A 458 -22.53 -16.42 2.44
CA ARG A 458 -22.97 -15.62 1.30
C ARG A 458 -23.34 -14.20 1.72
N GLU A 459 -24.04 -14.03 2.84
CA GLU A 459 -24.41 -12.70 3.36
C GLU A 459 -23.18 -11.86 3.71
N GLU A 460 -22.17 -12.46 4.36
CA GLU A 460 -20.92 -11.77 4.66
C GLU A 460 -20.20 -11.32 3.37
N ALA A 461 -20.14 -12.21 2.37
CA ALA A 461 -19.53 -11.90 1.07
C ALA A 461 -20.24 -10.70 0.39
N VAL A 462 -21.58 -10.74 0.33
CA VAL A 462 -22.40 -9.66 -0.25
C VAL A 462 -22.16 -8.35 0.49
N GLN A 463 -22.23 -8.34 1.82
CA GLN A 463 -22.03 -7.13 2.63
C GLN A 463 -20.63 -6.52 2.44
N ARG A 464 -19.59 -7.37 2.37
CA ARG A 464 -18.22 -6.93 2.14
C ARG A 464 -18.06 -6.34 0.72
N LEU A 465 -18.66 -6.94 -0.29
CA LEU A 465 -18.63 -6.43 -1.67
C LEU A 465 -19.40 -5.12 -1.79
N GLU A 466 -20.60 -5.01 -1.22
CA GLU A 466 -21.39 -3.78 -1.15
C GLU A 466 -20.61 -2.63 -0.51
N LYS A 467 -19.89 -2.91 0.58
CA LYS A 467 -19.08 -1.92 1.29
C LYS A 467 -17.97 -1.34 0.42
N TYR A 468 -17.31 -2.16 -0.41
CA TYR A 468 -16.17 -1.70 -1.22
C TYR A 468 -16.58 -1.22 -2.62
N GLY A 469 -17.67 -1.77 -3.16
CA GLY A 469 -18.04 -1.69 -4.56
C GLY A 469 -17.03 -2.42 -5.47
N VAL A 470 -17.47 -2.88 -6.64
CA VAL A 470 -16.59 -3.46 -7.68
C VAL A 470 -16.27 -2.41 -8.75
N ALA A 471 -15.02 -2.42 -9.22
CA ALA A 471 -14.46 -1.36 -10.07
C ALA A 471 -14.95 -1.41 -11.53
N SER A 472 -15.27 -2.58 -12.05
CA SER A 472 -15.68 -2.79 -13.44
C SER A 472 -17.02 -3.53 -13.53
N ALA A 473 -17.58 -3.54 -14.74
CA ALA A 473 -18.76 -4.33 -15.05
C ALA A 473 -18.47 -5.84 -14.95
N CYS A 474 -19.31 -6.57 -14.22
CA CYS A 474 -19.28 -8.03 -14.14
C CYS A 474 -20.52 -8.55 -13.39
N HIS A 475 -20.80 -9.83 -13.53
CA HIS A 475 -21.71 -10.55 -12.64
C HIS A 475 -20.93 -11.52 -11.75
N MET A 476 -21.19 -11.46 -10.44
CA MET A 476 -20.68 -12.43 -9.46
C MET A 476 -21.84 -13.24 -8.91
N LEU A 477 -21.85 -14.55 -9.15
CA LEU A 477 -22.85 -15.45 -8.56
C LEU A 477 -22.28 -16.06 -7.29
N ILE A 478 -22.86 -15.72 -6.14
CA ILE A 478 -22.38 -16.18 -4.83
C ILE A 478 -23.46 -17.05 -4.20
N ALA A 479 -23.07 -18.20 -3.66
CA ALA A 479 -23.98 -19.09 -2.99
C ALA A 479 -23.35 -19.72 -1.74
N ASP A 480 -24.21 -20.19 -0.84
CA ASP A 480 -23.86 -21.08 0.27
C ASP A 480 -25.02 -22.08 0.51
N ALA A 481 -25.05 -22.75 1.65
CA ALA A 481 -26.12 -23.69 2.03
C ALA A 481 -27.54 -23.05 2.07
N THR A 482 -27.66 -21.72 2.07
CA THR A 482 -28.95 -21.00 2.04
C THR A 482 -29.45 -20.66 0.62
N GLY A 483 -28.61 -20.91 -0.39
CA GLY A 483 -28.90 -20.68 -1.81
C GLY A 483 -28.08 -19.56 -2.43
N GLY A 484 -28.43 -19.15 -3.65
CA GLY A 484 -27.64 -18.21 -4.45
C GLY A 484 -28.13 -16.77 -4.43
N VAL A 485 -27.25 -15.85 -4.81
CA VAL A 485 -27.56 -14.46 -5.18
C VAL A 485 -26.61 -14.01 -6.28
N GLY A 486 -27.17 -13.48 -7.37
CA GLY A 486 -26.39 -12.83 -8.41
C GLY A 486 -26.16 -11.36 -8.08
N LEU A 487 -24.93 -10.88 -8.25
CA LEU A 487 -24.58 -9.47 -8.10
C LEU A 487 -24.09 -8.94 -9.44
N GLU A 488 -24.93 -8.13 -10.09
CA GLU A 488 -24.57 -7.40 -11.29
C GLU A 488 -23.92 -6.07 -10.90
N TRP A 489 -22.65 -5.91 -11.23
CA TRP A 489 -21.89 -4.69 -10.97
C TRP A 489 -21.75 -3.89 -12.24
N SER A 490 -21.91 -2.58 -12.12
CA SER A 490 -21.40 -1.60 -13.08
C SER A 490 -20.29 -0.76 -12.44
N SER A 491 -19.72 0.17 -13.19
CA SER A 491 -18.72 1.10 -12.62
C SER A 491 -19.29 2.07 -11.58
N VAL A 492 -20.63 2.19 -11.47
CA VAL A 492 -21.30 3.19 -10.62
C VAL A 492 -22.23 2.59 -9.58
N GLU A 493 -22.83 1.42 -9.84
CA GLU A 493 -23.85 0.82 -8.98
C GLU A 493 -23.81 -0.72 -8.99
N MET A 494 -24.76 -1.33 -8.29
CA MET A 494 -24.98 -2.77 -8.27
C MET A 494 -26.47 -3.09 -8.23
N GLN A 495 -26.85 -4.17 -8.89
CA GLN A 495 -28.19 -4.75 -8.83
C GLN A 495 -28.11 -6.22 -8.38
N LYS A 496 -29.10 -6.67 -7.61
CA LYS A 496 -29.20 -8.05 -7.14
C LYS A 496 -30.14 -8.85 -8.01
N VAL A 497 -29.68 -9.99 -8.51
CA VAL A 497 -30.50 -11.03 -9.13
C VAL A 497 -30.88 -12.03 -8.04
N SER A 498 -32.16 -12.01 -7.65
CA SER A 498 -32.70 -12.88 -6.60
C SER A 498 -33.07 -14.25 -7.15
N MET A 499 -33.11 -15.24 -6.27
CA MET A 499 -33.62 -16.56 -6.61
C MET A 499 -35.06 -16.51 -7.15
N ASN A 500 -35.35 -17.29 -8.18
CA ASN A 500 -36.71 -17.50 -8.69
C ASN A 500 -37.56 -18.33 -7.71
N GLY A 501 -38.81 -18.64 -8.10
CA GLY A 501 -39.74 -19.43 -7.28
C GLY A 501 -39.23 -20.84 -6.93
N LEU A 502 -38.34 -21.40 -7.75
CA LEU A 502 -37.69 -22.71 -7.57
C LEU A 502 -36.34 -22.63 -6.86
N LYS A 503 -36.00 -21.46 -6.29
CA LYS A 503 -34.73 -21.22 -5.59
C LYS A 503 -33.50 -21.35 -6.50
N GLN A 504 -33.64 -20.94 -7.75
CA GLN A 504 -32.56 -20.93 -8.74
C GLN A 504 -32.16 -19.51 -9.13
N VAL A 505 -30.90 -19.32 -9.54
CA VAL A 505 -30.41 -18.12 -10.22
C VAL A 505 -29.61 -18.57 -11.43
N PHE A 506 -29.91 -18.00 -12.60
CA PHE A 506 -29.18 -18.26 -13.84
C PHE A 506 -28.57 -16.96 -14.34
N HIS A 507 -27.42 -17.04 -15.01
CA HIS A 507 -26.81 -15.88 -15.62
C HIS A 507 -25.88 -16.27 -16.77
N SER A 508 -25.82 -15.42 -17.79
CA SER A 508 -24.86 -15.50 -18.89
C SER A 508 -23.97 -14.25 -18.91
N ASN A 509 -23.92 -13.47 -19.99
CA ASN A 509 -23.01 -12.33 -20.17
C ASN A 509 -23.72 -11.01 -20.51
N HIS A 510 -24.88 -10.76 -19.92
CA HIS A 510 -25.62 -9.50 -20.08
C HIS A 510 -26.31 -9.16 -18.76
N TYR A 511 -26.64 -7.89 -18.54
CA TYR A 511 -27.44 -7.49 -17.39
C TYR A 511 -28.88 -7.97 -17.54
N LEU A 512 -29.39 -8.65 -16.52
CA LEU A 512 -30.80 -9.02 -16.37
C LEU A 512 -31.58 -7.90 -15.69
N ALA A 513 -30.96 -7.21 -14.73
CA ALA A 513 -31.55 -6.07 -14.07
C ALA A 513 -31.35 -4.79 -14.90
N LYS A 514 -32.22 -3.80 -14.67
CA LYS A 514 -32.04 -2.47 -15.24
C LYS A 514 -31.03 -1.69 -14.42
N HIS A 515 -30.00 -1.16 -15.06
CA HIS A 515 -28.99 -0.28 -14.46
C HIS A 515 -29.15 1.16 -14.98
N PRO A 516 -29.77 2.08 -14.22
CA PRO A 516 -29.96 3.46 -14.63
C PRO A 516 -28.66 4.17 -15.06
N GLY A 517 -28.62 4.65 -16.30
CA GLY A 517 -27.47 5.39 -16.84
C GLY A 517 -26.29 4.51 -17.28
N VAL A 518 -26.46 3.19 -17.26
CA VAL A 518 -25.49 2.22 -17.78
C VAL A 518 -26.04 1.62 -19.06
N HIS A 519 -25.22 1.58 -20.12
CA HIS A 519 -25.58 0.95 -21.38
C HIS A 519 -24.90 -0.43 -21.47
N ASP A 520 -25.71 -1.50 -21.48
CA ASP A 520 -25.24 -2.83 -21.84
C ASP A 520 -25.00 -2.90 -23.34
N THR A 521 -23.81 -3.33 -23.73
CA THR A 521 -23.49 -3.51 -25.14
C THR A 521 -24.09 -4.78 -25.74
N ASN A 522 -24.49 -5.75 -24.90
CA ASN A 522 -24.96 -7.08 -25.34
C ASN A 522 -24.03 -7.68 -26.41
N TRP A 523 -22.71 -7.55 -26.20
CA TRP A 523 -21.71 -7.82 -27.23
C TRP A 523 -21.64 -9.29 -27.67
N LEU A 524 -22.14 -10.22 -26.85
CA LEU A 524 -22.29 -11.64 -27.18
C LEU A 524 -23.76 -11.91 -27.57
N PRO A 525 -24.09 -12.06 -28.87
CA PRO A 525 -25.46 -12.31 -29.30
C PRO A 525 -26.06 -13.59 -28.70
N ASP A 526 -25.23 -14.61 -28.50
CA ASP A 526 -25.62 -15.90 -27.92
C ASP A 526 -25.88 -15.86 -26.40
N SER A 527 -25.57 -14.75 -25.73
CA SER A 527 -25.72 -14.60 -24.28
C SER A 527 -27.18 -14.81 -23.83
N ASN A 528 -28.14 -14.24 -24.54
CA ASN A 528 -29.56 -14.43 -24.28
C ASN A 528 -29.98 -15.88 -24.53
N PHE A 529 -29.51 -16.48 -25.63
CA PHE A 529 -29.82 -17.87 -25.97
C PHE A 529 -29.34 -18.82 -24.87
N ARG A 530 -28.09 -18.69 -24.40
CA ARG A 530 -27.52 -19.57 -23.37
C ARG A 530 -28.25 -19.45 -22.03
N LEU A 531 -28.69 -18.25 -21.66
CA LEU A 531 -29.50 -18.05 -20.45
C LEU A 531 -30.84 -18.78 -20.55
N THR A 532 -31.60 -18.53 -21.60
CA THR A 532 -32.89 -19.24 -21.82
C THR A 532 -32.68 -20.74 -21.93
N ARG A 533 -31.59 -21.18 -22.57
CA ARG A 533 -31.30 -22.60 -22.75
C ARG A 533 -30.97 -23.29 -21.43
N ILE A 534 -30.16 -22.70 -20.56
CA ILE A 534 -29.82 -23.32 -19.27
C ILE A 534 -31.05 -23.40 -18.36
N GLU A 535 -31.94 -22.40 -18.42
CA GLU A 535 -33.25 -22.42 -17.74
C GLU A 535 -34.10 -23.60 -18.22
N GLN A 536 -34.29 -23.76 -19.54
CA GLN A 536 -35.06 -24.87 -20.13
C GLN A 536 -34.50 -26.25 -19.77
N LEU A 537 -33.17 -26.40 -19.75
CA LEU A 537 -32.53 -27.65 -19.37
C LEU A 537 -32.81 -27.98 -17.90
N CYS A 538 -32.79 -26.98 -17.01
CA CYS A 538 -33.08 -27.16 -15.59
C CYS A 538 -34.58 -27.38 -15.32
N GLU A 539 -35.48 -26.82 -16.12
CA GLU A 539 -36.92 -27.12 -16.07
C GLU A 539 -37.22 -28.60 -16.38
N GLY A 540 -36.38 -29.24 -17.20
CA GLY A 540 -36.48 -30.66 -17.53
C GLY A 540 -35.90 -31.61 -16.46
N LEU A 541 -35.31 -31.10 -15.38
CA LEU A 541 -34.75 -31.90 -14.30
C LEU A 541 -35.78 -32.18 -13.20
N GLU A 542 -35.54 -33.25 -12.43
CA GLU A 542 -36.26 -33.53 -11.20
C GLU A 542 -36.04 -32.41 -10.16
N PRO A 543 -36.96 -32.18 -9.20
CA PRO A 543 -36.85 -31.12 -8.19
C PRO A 543 -35.62 -31.21 -7.27
N GLU A 544 -35.00 -32.39 -7.18
CA GLU A 544 -33.79 -32.67 -6.40
C GLU A 544 -32.72 -33.26 -7.34
N PRO A 545 -32.13 -32.45 -8.24
CA PRO A 545 -31.13 -32.93 -9.18
C PRO A 545 -29.83 -33.31 -8.44
N SER A 546 -29.09 -34.27 -8.99
CA SER A 546 -27.71 -34.53 -8.55
C SER A 546 -26.73 -33.54 -9.18
N ALA A 547 -25.51 -33.47 -8.65
CA ALA A 547 -24.42 -32.71 -9.26
C ALA A 547 -24.13 -33.19 -10.70
N GLU A 548 -24.25 -34.50 -10.96
CA GLU A 548 -24.11 -35.08 -12.30
C GLU A 548 -25.22 -34.61 -13.24
N ALA A 549 -26.48 -34.56 -12.79
CA ALA A 549 -27.58 -34.07 -13.60
C ALA A 549 -27.36 -32.60 -14.03
N LEU A 550 -26.87 -31.76 -13.11
CA LEU A 550 -26.50 -30.38 -13.44
C LEU A 550 -25.30 -30.32 -14.38
N HIS A 551 -24.29 -31.18 -14.20
CA HIS A 551 -23.15 -31.27 -15.10
C HIS A 551 -23.58 -31.64 -16.54
N GLU A 552 -24.56 -32.55 -16.71
CA GLU A 552 -25.08 -32.88 -18.04
C GLU A 552 -25.70 -31.68 -18.75
N CYS A 553 -26.33 -30.74 -18.04
CA CYS A 553 -26.83 -29.49 -18.64
C CYS A 553 -25.70 -28.65 -19.26
N PHE A 554 -24.49 -28.69 -18.68
CA PHE A 554 -23.34 -27.95 -19.19
C PHE A 554 -22.65 -28.57 -20.41
N LYS A 555 -23.11 -29.75 -20.85
CA LYS A 555 -22.70 -30.40 -22.10
C LYS A 555 -23.52 -29.97 -23.31
N ASP A 556 -24.54 -29.14 -23.12
CA ASP A 556 -25.44 -28.74 -24.21
C ASP A 556 -24.69 -27.99 -25.33
N GLU A 557 -24.79 -28.55 -26.54
CA GLU A 557 -24.21 -28.00 -27.78
C GLU A 557 -25.27 -27.33 -28.67
N MET A 558 -26.48 -27.03 -28.16
CA MET A 558 -27.47 -26.33 -28.95
C MET A 558 -27.00 -24.89 -29.21
N ASN A 559 -27.16 -24.40 -30.45
CA ASN A 559 -26.58 -23.15 -30.95
C ASN A 559 -25.04 -23.16 -31.12
N TYR A 560 -24.46 -24.33 -31.42
CA TYR A 560 -23.04 -24.47 -31.77
C TYR A 560 -22.62 -23.49 -32.90
N PRO A 561 -21.46 -22.81 -32.79
CA PRO A 561 -20.45 -22.91 -31.72
C PRO A 561 -20.74 -22.05 -30.47
N GLY A 562 -21.72 -21.13 -30.53
CA GLY A 562 -22.15 -20.27 -29.41
C GLY A 562 -23.09 -20.96 -28.41
N ALA A 563 -22.87 -22.25 -28.14
CA ALA A 563 -23.64 -23.06 -27.21
C ALA A 563 -23.20 -22.87 -25.75
N ILE A 564 -23.89 -23.50 -24.80
CA ILE A 564 -23.45 -23.54 -23.39
C ILE A 564 -22.09 -24.25 -23.27
N CYS A 565 -21.91 -25.37 -23.99
CA CYS A 565 -20.61 -26.02 -24.19
C CYS A 565 -19.94 -25.44 -25.45
N ARG A 566 -19.42 -24.22 -25.33
CA ARG A 566 -18.83 -23.45 -26.43
C ARG A 566 -17.63 -24.17 -27.07
N ALA A 567 -17.46 -23.98 -28.37
CA ALA A 567 -16.31 -24.47 -29.13
C ALA A 567 -15.66 -23.37 -29.96
N GLU A 568 -14.35 -23.50 -30.17
CA GLU A 568 -13.61 -22.72 -31.16
C GLU A 568 -13.86 -23.29 -32.56
N VAL A 569 -14.38 -22.44 -33.47
CA VAL A 569 -14.72 -22.78 -34.86
C VAL A 569 -14.56 -21.54 -35.75
N ASP A 570 -14.08 -21.73 -36.97
CA ASP A 570 -14.08 -20.74 -38.07
C ASP A 570 -13.58 -19.32 -37.68
N GLY A 571 -12.44 -19.26 -36.97
CA GLY A 571 -11.79 -17.99 -36.60
C GLY A 571 -12.29 -17.36 -35.29
N ASN A 572 -13.22 -18.00 -34.58
CA ASN A 572 -13.53 -17.70 -33.18
C ASN A 572 -12.56 -18.47 -32.26
N THR A 573 -11.78 -17.76 -31.45
CA THR A 573 -10.75 -18.34 -30.56
C THR A 573 -11.29 -18.78 -29.19
N THR A 574 -12.57 -18.55 -28.90
CA THR A 574 -13.15 -18.82 -27.57
C THR A 574 -13.83 -20.19 -27.50
N ALA A 575 -13.49 -20.99 -26.49
CA ALA A 575 -14.12 -22.27 -26.18
C ALA A 575 -14.35 -22.43 -24.67
N THR A 576 -15.20 -23.38 -24.24
CA THR A 576 -15.30 -23.74 -22.82
C THR A 576 -13.99 -24.38 -22.36
N LEU A 577 -13.28 -23.71 -21.43
CA LEU A 577 -11.98 -24.18 -20.96
C LEU A 577 -12.06 -25.02 -19.70
N PHE A 578 -13.11 -24.84 -18.89
CA PHE A 578 -13.47 -25.78 -17.84
C PHE A 578 -14.93 -25.61 -17.43
N ASN A 579 -15.46 -26.67 -16.82
CA ASN A 579 -16.70 -26.66 -16.04
C ASN A 579 -16.39 -26.89 -14.56
N ILE A 580 -17.17 -26.28 -13.69
CA ILE A 580 -17.17 -26.60 -12.26
C ILE A 580 -18.61 -26.77 -11.77
N VAL A 581 -18.84 -27.80 -10.97
CA VAL A 581 -20.08 -28.01 -10.21
C VAL A 581 -19.72 -28.16 -8.74
N MET A 582 -20.24 -27.28 -7.89
CA MET A 582 -20.00 -27.24 -6.46
C MET A 582 -21.26 -27.67 -5.71
N ASP A 583 -21.15 -28.61 -4.78
CA ASP A 583 -22.14 -28.88 -3.74
C ASP A 583 -21.71 -28.19 -2.44
N LEU A 584 -22.37 -27.08 -2.14
CA LEU A 584 -22.04 -26.20 -1.02
C LEU A 584 -22.58 -26.73 0.32
N GLN A 585 -23.45 -27.74 0.29
CA GLN A 585 -23.94 -28.39 1.51
C GLN A 585 -22.86 -29.28 2.13
N VAL A 586 -22.04 -29.92 1.30
CA VAL A 586 -20.92 -30.78 1.71
C VAL A 586 -19.54 -30.17 1.44
N SER A 587 -19.49 -28.96 0.86
CA SER A 587 -18.26 -28.24 0.50
C SER A 587 -17.36 -29.04 -0.45
N GLU A 588 -17.96 -29.67 -1.45
CA GLU A 588 -17.25 -30.42 -2.50
C GLU A 588 -17.47 -29.78 -3.87
N ALA A 589 -16.50 -29.97 -4.78
CA ALA A 589 -16.66 -29.57 -6.16
C ALA A 589 -16.02 -30.56 -7.13
N LYS A 590 -16.63 -30.71 -8.30
CA LYS A 590 -16.06 -31.41 -9.45
C LYS A 590 -15.72 -30.40 -10.53
N VAL A 591 -14.45 -30.39 -10.93
CA VAL A 591 -13.93 -29.59 -12.03
C VAL A 591 -13.66 -30.50 -13.21
N VAL A 592 -14.13 -30.11 -14.38
CA VAL A 592 -13.83 -30.79 -15.65
C VAL A 592 -13.04 -29.81 -16.51
N LEU A 593 -11.76 -30.07 -16.73
CA LEU A 593 -10.91 -29.27 -17.62
C LEU A 593 -11.18 -29.63 -19.09
N GLY A 594 -11.20 -28.61 -19.93
CA GLY A 594 -11.67 -28.69 -21.30
C GLY A 594 -13.19 -28.58 -21.44
N ARG A 595 -13.68 -28.92 -22.64
CA ARG A 595 -15.10 -28.90 -22.95
C ARG A 595 -15.80 -30.04 -22.21
N PRO A 596 -16.96 -29.83 -21.55
CA PRO A 596 -17.69 -30.91 -20.85
C PRO A 596 -18.02 -32.15 -21.70
N VAL A 597 -18.20 -31.99 -23.01
CA VAL A 597 -18.44 -33.10 -23.94
C VAL A 597 -17.17 -33.90 -24.30
N ALA A 598 -15.99 -33.32 -24.09
CA ALA A 598 -14.70 -33.90 -24.39
C ALA A 598 -13.69 -33.54 -23.26
N PRO A 599 -13.89 -34.11 -22.05
CA PRO A 599 -13.09 -33.76 -20.88
C PRO A 599 -11.64 -34.22 -21.06
N GLU A 600 -10.69 -33.37 -20.69
CA GLU A 600 -9.26 -33.69 -20.70
C GLU A 600 -8.78 -34.19 -19.35
N GLU A 601 -9.28 -33.59 -18.28
CA GLU A 601 -8.96 -33.94 -16.90
C GLU A 601 -10.18 -33.67 -16.01
N VAL A 602 -10.34 -34.47 -14.96
CA VAL A 602 -11.38 -34.28 -13.94
C VAL A 602 -10.71 -34.18 -12.58
N VAL A 603 -10.95 -33.09 -11.87
CA VAL A 603 -10.37 -32.81 -10.55
C VAL A 603 -11.50 -32.71 -9.53
N SER A 604 -11.37 -33.41 -8.41
CA SER A 604 -12.26 -33.29 -7.25
C SER A 604 -11.64 -32.37 -6.21
N LEU A 605 -12.43 -31.42 -5.71
CA LEU A 605 -12.06 -30.50 -4.63
C LEU A 605 -12.91 -30.83 -3.41
N SER A 606 -12.26 -31.20 -2.31
CA SER A 606 -12.88 -31.42 -0.99
C SER A 606 -11.95 -30.92 0.11
N PHE A 607 -12.48 -30.56 1.29
CA PHE A 607 -11.72 -29.94 2.39
C PHE A 607 -11.36 -30.91 3.51
#